data_AF-A0A0G1BLU5-F1
#
_entry.id   AF-A0A0G1BLU5-F1
#
_cell.length_a   1.000
_cell.length_b   1.000
_cell.length_c   1.000
_cell.angle_alpha   90.00
_cell.angle_beta   90.00
_cell.angle_gamma   90.00
#
_symmetry.space_group_name_H-M   'P 1'
#
loop_
_entity.id
_entity.type
_entity.pdbx_description
1 polymer ?
#
loop_
_entity_poly.entity_id
_entity_poly.type
_entity_poly.pdbx_seq_one_letter_code
_entity_poly.pdbx_strand_id
1 'polypeptide(L)'
;SLGKYTTNDFRNKFRKADVFLIDDIQFVIGKEATQEEFFHTFNALYMAQKQIVITSDRPPKDFNSFEERITSRFSSGIIADIQAPDMEVRAAILRTKRDLLGHNISNEVLNFIAEKVTTNIRELEGAYMQVITSAMAAGIEPTRESAAAALGQNIRNNQKRNVNVNDILKAVCAYYAVKAPDIKGKRRTKDLVIPRQVAMFLIKEMTDTPYMTIGDFLGGRDHTTIMHGVRTIEEHVSKAGKIHQDIVNVKLTLAE
;
A
#
# COMPACT_ATOMS: atom_id res chain seq x y z
N SER A 1 -8.54 -2.11 39.38
CA SER A 1 -7.91 -0.78 39.52
C SER A 1 -6.73 -0.67 38.56
N LEU A 2 -7.00 -0.26 37.32
CA LEU A 2 -5.97 0.04 36.32
C LEU A 2 -5.27 1.34 36.76
N GLY A 3 -4.02 1.17 37.20
CA GLY A 3 -3.29 2.12 38.03
C GLY A 3 -2.99 3.43 37.33
N LYS A 4 -3.09 4.49 38.14
CA LYS A 4 -2.65 5.87 37.93
C LYS A 4 -1.18 5.95 37.46
N TYR A 5 -0.90 5.71 36.19
CA TYR A 5 0.24 6.40 35.58
C TYR A 5 -0.25 7.80 35.26
N THR A 6 0.17 8.77 36.06
CA THR A 6 -0.15 10.16 35.76
C THR A 6 0.50 10.50 34.43
N THR A 7 -0.16 11.31 33.60
CA THR A 7 0.40 11.81 32.32
C THR A 7 1.82 12.36 32.50
N ASN A 8 2.15 12.87 33.70
CA ASN A 8 3.49 13.32 34.05
C ASN A 8 4.57 12.22 34.14
N ASP A 9 4.25 11.04 34.66
CA ASP A 9 5.23 9.95 34.75
C ASP A 9 5.58 9.40 33.37
N PHE A 10 4.56 9.33 32.50
CA PHE A 10 4.75 8.99 31.08
C PHE A 10 5.65 10.03 30.39
N ARG A 11 5.37 11.32 30.54
CA ARG A 11 6.20 12.42 30.01
C ARG A 11 7.64 12.35 30.50
N ASN A 12 7.83 12.16 31.80
CA ASN A 12 9.15 12.07 32.42
C ASN A 12 9.96 10.87 31.90
N LYS A 13 9.29 9.75 31.61
CA LYS A 13 9.95 8.57 31.02
C LYS A 13 10.59 8.92 29.68
N PHE A 14 9.86 9.57 28.77
CA PHE A 14 10.40 9.90 27.45
C PHE A 14 11.41 11.03 27.48
N ARG A 15 11.19 12.07 28.30
CA ARG A 15 12.10 13.24 28.38
C ARG A 15 13.42 12.96 29.09
N LYS A 16 13.60 11.78 29.68
CA LYS A 16 14.85 11.33 30.30
C LYS A 16 15.61 10.29 29.46
N ALA A 17 15.11 9.93 28.27
CA ALA A 17 15.75 8.95 27.41
C ALA A 17 17.08 9.49 26.83
N ASP A 18 18.09 8.62 26.71
CA ASP A 18 19.33 8.96 26.00
C ASP A 18 19.19 8.86 24.49
N VAL A 19 18.33 7.94 24.04
CA VAL A 19 17.98 7.71 22.63
C VAL A 19 16.47 7.67 22.50
N PHE A 20 15.93 8.49 21.62
CA PHE A 20 14.51 8.56 21.30
C PHE A 20 14.28 8.14 19.86
N LEU A 21 13.79 6.92 19.68
CA LEU A 21 13.46 6.32 18.39
C LEU A 21 11.95 6.44 18.15
N ILE A 22 11.56 7.08 17.06
CA ILE A 22 10.18 7.15 16.62
C ILE A 22 10.08 6.52 15.25
N ASP A 23 9.22 5.50 15.16
CA ASP A 23 8.87 4.87 13.89
C ASP A 23 7.58 5.50 13.33
N ASP A 24 7.50 5.65 12.02
CA ASP A 24 6.32 6.10 11.27
C ASP A 24 5.67 7.39 11.82
N ILE A 25 6.45 8.49 11.86
CA ILE A 25 6.00 9.78 12.40
C ILE A 25 4.73 10.33 11.73
N GLN A 26 4.43 9.93 10.49
CA GLN A 26 3.20 10.29 9.79
C GLN A 26 1.91 9.92 10.55
N PHE A 27 1.93 8.94 11.47
CA PHE A 27 0.74 8.55 12.24
C PHE A 27 0.31 9.54 13.34
N VAL A 28 1.15 10.54 13.65
CA VAL A 28 0.75 11.63 14.56
C VAL A 28 0.04 12.78 13.85
N ILE A 29 0.04 12.79 12.51
CA ILE A 29 -0.67 13.80 11.71
C ILE A 29 -2.16 13.80 12.06
N GLY A 30 -2.72 15.01 12.21
CA GLY A 30 -4.14 15.22 12.57
C GLY A 30 -4.48 14.97 14.05
N LYS A 31 -3.52 14.52 14.88
CA LYS A 31 -3.70 14.34 16.33
C LYS A 31 -3.04 15.49 17.10
N GLU A 32 -3.68 16.65 17.13
CA GLU A 32 -3.12 17.90 17.71
C GLU A 32 -2.50 17.70 19.11
N ALA A 33 -3.23 17.10 20.05
CA ALA A 33 -2.72 16.85 21.40
C ALA A 33 -1.47 15.94 21.42
N THR A 34 -1.38 14.99 20.49
CA THR A 34 -0.21 14.10 20.36
C THR A 34 0.96 14.84 19.73
N GLN A 35 0.71 15.71 18.74
CA GLN A 35 1.73 16.54 18.11
C GLN A 35 2.34 17.54 19.11
N GLU A 36 1.52 18.17 19.95
CA GLU A 36 2.02 19.10 20.97
C GLU A 36 2.91 18.37 21.98
N GLU A 37 2.46 17.21 22.47
CA GLU A 37 3.26 16.44 23.43
C GLU A 37 4.57 15.93 22.83
N PHE A 38 4.51 15.50 21.56
CA PHE A 38 5.68 15.15 20.78
C PHE A 38 6.64 16.33 20.67
N PHE A 39 6.15 17.52 20.31
CA PHE A 39 6.97 18.72 20.18
C PHE A 39 7.67 19.08 21.49
N HIS A 40 6.97 19.05 22.63
CA HIS A 40 7.58 19.29 23.93
C HIS A 40 8.64 18.25 24.30
N THR A 41 8.37 16.98 24.01
CA THR A 41 9.32 15.89 24.29
C THR A 41 10.56 15.99 23.41
N PHE A 42 10.37 16.24 22.11
CA PHE A 42 11.45 16.49 21.16
C PHE A 42 12.32 17.65 21.62
N ASN A 43 11.73 18.79 21.99
CA ASN A 43 12.47 19.96 22.45
C ASN A 43 13.29 19.68 23.70
N ALA A 44 12.70 19.03 24.70
CA ALA A 44 13.40 18.69 25.94
C ALA A 44 14.63 17.81 25.68
N LEU A 45 14.48 16.80 24.83
CA LEU A 45 15.57 15.88 24.47
C LEU A 45 16.63 16.55 23.59
N TYR A 46 16.21 17.36 22.62
CA TYR A 46 17.11 18.13 21.76
C TYR A 46 17.96 19.11 22.55
N MET A 47 17.35 19.88 23.47
CA MET A 47 18.06 20.80 24.37
C MET A 47 19.01 20.06 25.33
N ALA A 48 18.66 18.84 25.73
CA ALA A 48 19.52 17.98 26.53
C ALA A 48 20.56 17.19 25.70
N GLN A 49 20.71 17.51 24.41
CA GLN A 49 21.65 16.87 23.46
C GLN A 49 21.51 15.35 23.41
N LYS A 50 20.28 14.84 23.51
CA LYS A 50 19.97 13.41 23.39
C LYS A 50 19.84 13.00 21.92
N GLN A 51 20.10 11.73 21.63
CA GLN A 51 19.97 11.21 20.28
C GLN A 51 18.49 11.05 19.92
N ILE A 52 18.09 11.57 18.77
CA ILE A 52 16.73 11.43 18.24
C ILE A 52 16.85 10.79 16.85
N VAL A 53 16.06 9.75 16.60
CA VAL A 53 15.94 9.12 15.28
C VAL A 53 14.46 8.99 14.96
N ILE A 54 14.10 9.41 13.75
CA ILE A 54 12.72 9.46 13.28
C ILE A 54 12.68 8.80 11.91
N THR A 55 11.71 7.93 11.68
CA THR A 55 11.40 7.40 10.35
C THR A 55 10.11 8.01 9.82
N SER A 56 10.01 8.09 8.50
CA SER A 56 8.83 8.59 7.81
C SER A 56 8.64 7.92 6.45
N ASP A 57 7.40 7.85 5.98
CA ASP A 57 7.05 7.36 4.65
C ASP A 57 7.33 8.38 3.52
N ARG A 58 7.57 9.64 3.89
CA ARG A 58 7.79 10.77 2.99
C ARG A 58 8.76 11.77 3.60
N PRO A 59 9.44 12.61 2.80
CA PRO A 59 10.35 13.62 3.33
C PRO A 59 9.61 14.69 4.14
N PRO A 60 10.29 15.41 5.07
CA PRO A 60 9.68 16.42 5.91
C PRO A 60 8.92 17.53 5.19
N LYS A 61 9.31 17.84 3.95
CA LYS A 61 8.68 18.88 3.11
C LYS A 61 7.29 18.50 2.59
N ASP A 62 6.98 17.20 2.53
CA ASP A 62 5.73 16.68 1.98
C ASP A 62 4.65 16.46 3.07
N PHE A 63 4.97 16.88 4.30
CA PHE A 63 4.04 16.87 5.42
C PHE A 63 3.12 18.10 5.40
N ASN A 64 2.07 18.06 4.58
CA ASN A 64 1.09 19.15 4.44
C ASN A 64 0.28 19.44 5.73
N SER A 65 0.33 18.58 6.73
CA SER A 65 -0.53 18.61 7.92
C SER A 65 0.23 18.56 9.25
N PHE A 66 1.56 18.68 9.20
CA PHE A 66 2.35 19.00 10.37
C PHE A 66 2.43 20.52 10.54
N GLU A 67 2.51 20.96 11.78
CA GLU A 67 2.84 22.35 12.06
C GLU A 67 4.25 22.69 11.55
N GLU A 68 4.41 23.90 11.01
CA GLU A 68 5.68 24.39 10.43
C GLU A 68 6.85 24.31 11.42
N ARG A 69 6.59 24.51 12.71
CA ARG A 69 7.60 24.37 13.77
C ARG A 69 8.14 22.96 13.91
N ILE A 70 7.37 21.92 13.59
CA ILE A 70 7.82 20.53 13.64
C ILE A 70 8.63 20.19 12.38
N THR A 71 8.14 20.56 11.20
CA THR A 71 8.83 20.30 9.92
C THR A 71 10.18 21.01 9.84
N SER A 72 10.28 22.22 10.38
CA SER A 72 11.54 22.96 10.51
C SER A 72 12.58 22.21 11.34
N ARG A 73 12.17 21.57 12.45
CA ARG A 73 13.09 20.78 13.29
C ARG A 73 13.55 19.50 12.62
N PHE A 74 12.67 18.80 11.92
CA PHE A 74 13.06 17.64 11.13
C PHE A 74 14.08 18.01 10.06
N SER A 75 13.89 19.17 9.43
CA SER A 75 14.80 19.70 8.40
C SER A 75 16.13 20.21 8.93
N SER A 76 16.24 20.47 10.24
CA SER A 76 17.49 20.89 10.90
C SER A 76 18.46 19.73 11.20
N GLY A 77 17.97 18.50 11.10
CA GLY A 77 18.76 17.28 11.31
C GLY A 77 19.36 16.73 10.02
N ILE A 78 19.96 15.54 10.12
CA ILE A 78 20.41 14.77 8.95
C ILE A 78 19.20 14.02 8.39
N ILE A 79 18.91 14.25 7.12
CA ILE A 79 17.91 13.49 6.38
C ILE A 79 18.64 12.44 5.53
N ALA A 80 18.39 11.17 5.82
CA ALA A 80 18.90 10.05 5.05
C ALA A 80 17.73 9.37 4.33
N ASP A 81 17.79 9.35 3.00
CA ASP A 81 16.80 8.70 2.17
C ASP A 81 17.14 7.21 1.99
N ILE A 82 16.18 6.32 2.24
CA ILE A 82 16.33 4.87 2.11
C ILE A 82 15.65 4.44 0.81
N GLN A 83 16.49 4.18 -0.20
CA GLN A 83 16.04 3.73 -1.50
C GLN A 83 15.73 2.23 -1.53
N ALA A 84 14.88 1.82 -2.45
CA ALA A 84 14.62 0.41 -2.69
C ALA A 84 15.91 -0.30 -3.12
N PRO A 85 16.21 -1.50 -2.57
CA PRO A 85 17.43 -2.22 -2.91
C PRO A 85 17.40 -2.72 -4.35
N ASP A 86 18.54 -2.63 -5.04
CA ASP A 86 18.74 -3.25 -6.34
C ASP A 86 18.80 -4.79 -6.24
N MET A 87 18.95 -5.48 -7.37
CA MET A 87 18.98 -6.94 -7.40
C MET A 87 20.13 -7.53 -6.57
N GLU A 88 21.30 -6.90 -6.61
CA GLU A 88 22.48 -7.37 -5.89
C GLU A 88 22.29 -7.25 -4.38
N VAL A 89 21.76 -6.11 -3.91
CA VAL A 89 21.44 -5.88 -2.50
C VAL A 89 20.30 -6.80 -2.04
N ARG A 90 19.27 -7.04 -2.87
CA ARG A 90 18.22 -8.02 -2.56
C ARG A 90 18.78 -9.43 -2.39
N ALA A 91 19.66 -9.86 -3.29
CA ALA A 91 20.32 -11.16 -3.17
C ALA A 91 21.21 -11.23 -1.92
N ALA A 92 21.93 -10.14 -1.58
CA ALA A 92 22.73 -10.06 -0.38
C ALA A 92 21.89 -10.17 0.90
N ILE A 93 20.74 -9.47 0.96
CA ILE A 93 19.77 -9.59 2.08
C ILE A 93 19.36 -11.05 2.28
N LEU A 94 19.01 -11.74 1.19
CA LEU A 94 18.61 -13.15 1.24
C LEU A 94 19.75 -14.08 1.67
N ARG A 95 20.99 -13.82 1.24
CA ARG A 95 22.18 -14.59 1.69
C ARG A 95 22.40 -14.41 3.19
N THR A 96 22.37 -13.18 3.69
CA THR A 96 22.46 -12.90 5.13
C THR A 96 21.36 -13.61 5.90
N LYS A 97 20.13 -13.62 5.38
CA LYS A 97 19.00 -14.32 6.01
C LYS A 97 19.16 -15.84 6.01
N ARG A 98 19.68 -16.41 4.91
CA ARG A 98 20.04 -17.83 4.85
C ARG A 98 21.07 -18.18 5.92
N ASP A 99 22.15 -17.41 6.00
CA ASP A 99 23.27 -17.70 6.89
C ASP A 99 22.85 -17.56 8.36
N LEU A 100 21.99 -16.59 8.67
CA LEU A 100 21.41 -16.40 10.01
C LEU A 100 20.51 -17.58 10.42
N LEU A 101 19.72 -18.11 9.50
CA LEU A 101 18.73 -19.17 9.78
C LEU A 101 19.29 -20.58 9.56
N GLY A 102 20.47 -20.73 8.97
CA GLY A 102 21.09 -22.02 8.68
C GLY A 102 20.33 -22.86 7.63
N HIS A 103 19.59 -22.23 6.72
CA HIS A 103 18.82 -22.96 5.70
C HIS A 103 19.72 -23.47 4.57
N ASN A 104 19.49 -24.71 4.13
CA ASN A 104 20.18 -25.27 2.97
C ASN A 104 19.48 -24.84 1.67
N ILE A 105 19.88 -23.68 1.13
CA ILE A 105 19.38 -23.12 -0.13
C ILE A 105 20.54 -22.48 -0.91
N SER A 106 20.62 -22.79 -2.20
CA SER A 106 21.74 -22.36 -3.05
C SER A 106 21.64 -20.88 -3.43
N ASN A 107 22.78 -20.25 -3.71
CA ASN A 107 22.83 -18.87 -4.20
C ASN A 107 22.05 -18.68 -5.51
N GLU A 108 21.96 -19.72 -6.33
CA GLU A 108 21.17 -19.67 -7.57
C GLU A 108 19.69 -19.42 -7.27
N VAL A 109 19.13 -20.13 -6.30
CA VAL A 109 17.72 -19.94 -5.89
C VAL A 109 17.52 -18.57 -5.25
N LEU A 110 18.47 -18.10 -4.43
CA LEU A 110 18.40 -16.74 -3.85
C LEU A 110 18.42 -15.65 -4.92
N ASN A 111 19.30 -15.79 -5.92
CA ASN A 111 19.36 -14.87 -7.05
C ASN A 111 18.06 -14.90 -7.86
N PHE A 112 17.47 -16.09 -8.07
CA PHE A 112 16.18 -16.23 -8.73
C PHE A 112 15.05 -15.53 -7.95
N ILE A 113 14.99 -15.68 -6.62
CA ILE A 113 14.00 -14.98 -5.79
C ILE A 113 14.20 -13.46 -5.89
N ALA A 114 15.45 -12.98 -5.81
CA ALA A 114 15.78 -11.55 -5.91
C ALA A 114 15.49 -10.94 -7.30
N GLU A 115 15.60 -11.74 -8.37
CA GLU A 115 15.22 -11.36 -9.73
C GLU A 115 13.69 -11.25 -9.87
N LYS A 116 12.93 -12.19 -9.29
CA LYS A 116 11.47 -12.24 -9.42
C LYS A 116 10.73 -11.29 -8.49
N VAL A 117 11.25 -11.03 -7.30
CA VAL A 117 10.59 -10.19 -6.29
C VAL A 117 11.28 -8.83 -6.21
N THR A 118 10.66 -7.83 -6.84
CA THR A 118 11.22 -6.47 -6.99
C THR A 118 10.42 -5.41 -6.23
N THR A 119 9.40 -5.81 -5.46
CA THR A 119 8.42 -4.91 -4.83
C THR A 119 8.94 -4.27 -3.55
N ASN A 120 9.16 -5.07 -2.49
CA ASN A 120 9.70 -4.60 -1.21
C ASN A 120 10.39 -5.74 -0.44
N ILE A 121 11.18 -5.38 0.58
CA ILE A 121 11.96 -6.34 1.38
C ILE A 121 11.06 -7.33 2.11
N ARG A 122 9.87 -6.92 2.60
CA ARG A 122 8.96 -7.85 3.31
C ARG A 122 8.45 -8.95 2.38
N GLU A 123 8.08 -8.60 1.16
CA GLU A 123 7.68 -9.56 0.14
C GLU A 123 8.85 -10.44 -0.30
N LEU A 124 10.06 -9.88 -0.44
CA LEU A 124 11.28 -10.62 -0.75
C LEU A 124 11.55 -11.70 0.31
N GLU A 125 11.49 -11.35 1.58
CA GLU A 125 11.68 -12.27 2.69
C GLU A 125 10.52 -13.27 2.82
N GLY A 126 9.29 -12.85 2.53
CA GLY A 126 8.12 -13.72 2.49
C GLY A 126 8.24 -14.78 1.40
N ALA A 127 8.66 -14.39 0.20
CA ALA A 127 8.95 -15.27 -0.92
C ALA A 127 10.05 -16.28 -0.58
N TYR A 128 11.13 -15.82 0.06
CA TYR A 128 12.18 -16.70 0.57
C TYR A 128 11.62 -17.74 1.56
N MET A 129 10.85 -17.31 2.57
CA MET A 129 10.28 -18.26 3.52
C MET A 129 9.28 -19.21 2.88
N GLN A 130 8.52 -18.74 1.89
CA GLN A 130 7.61 -19.59 1.14
C GLN A 130 8.35 -20.70 0.42
N VAL A 131 9.43 -20.38 -0.32
CA VAL A 131 10.25 -21.37 -1.03
C VAL A 131 10.80 -22.41 -0.05
N ILE A 132 11.34 -21.97 1.08
CA ILE A 132 11.87 -22.87 2.12
C ILE A 132 10.77 -23.77 2.68
N THR A 133 9.64 -23.20 3.08
CA THR A 133 8.53 -23.95 3.70
C THR A 133 7.93 -24.96 2.72
N SER A 134 7.77 -24.58 1.45
CA SER A 134 7.28 -25.47 0.40
C SER A 134 8.25 -26.64 0.15
N ALA A 135 9.56 -26.38 0.10
CA ALA A 135 10.57 -27.42 -0.07
C ALA A 135 10.60 -28.39 1.12
N MET A 136 10.55 -27.86 2.35
CA MET A 136 10.47 -28.64 3.58
C MET A 136 9.21 -29.53 3.62
N ALA A 137 8.05 -28.97 3.27
CA ALA A 137 6.79 -29.72 3.25
C ALA A 137 6.79 -30.85 2.21
N ALA A 138 7.48 -30.66 1.08
CA ALA A 138 7.67 -31.68 0.07
C ALA A 138 8.83 -32.65 0.36
N GLY A 139 9.64 -32.38 1.39
CA GLY A 139 10.83 -33.19 1.72
C GLY A 139 11.93 -33.13 0.67
N ILE A 140 12.01 -32.04 -0.11
CA ILE A 140 13.00 -31.85 -1.17
C ILE A 140 13.92 -30.67 -0.84
N GLU A 141 15.09 -30.63 -1.47
CA GLU A 141 15.93 -29.44 -1.42
C GLU A 141 15.36 -28.32 -2.33
N PRO A 142 15.48 -27.04 -1.92
CA PRO A 142 15.08 -25.93 -2.77
C PRO A 142 15.93 -25.89 -4.06
N THR A 143 15.26 -26.00 -5.20
CA THR A 143 15.83 -25.84 -6.54
C THR A 143 15.18 -24.63 -7.21
N ARG A 144 15.72 -24.20 -8.35
CA ARG A 144 15.13 -23.10 -9.11
C ARG A 144 13.70 -23.45 -9.56
N GLU A 145 13.48 -24.70 -9.95
CA GLU A 145 12.20 -25.24 -10.38
C GLU A 145 11.20 -25.30 -9.22
N SER A 146 11.61 -25.82 -8.05
CA SER A 146 10.73 -25.87 -6.89
C SER A 146 10.41 -24.49 -6.34
N ALA A 147 11.38 -23.56 -6.40
CA ALA A 147 11.15 -22.15 -6.08
C ALA A 147 10.18 -21.50 -7.07
N ALA A 148 10.33 -21.73 -8.37
CA ALA A 148 9.41 -21.23 -9.39
C ALA A 148 8.00 -21.77 -9.19
N ALA A 149 7.85 -23.05 -8.80
CA ALA A 149 6.56 -23.64 -8.49
C ALA A 149 5.95 -23.04 -7.21
N ALA A 150 6.73 -22.90 -6.14
CA ALA A 150 6.30 -22.30 -4.88
C ALA A 150 5.84 -20.85 -5.08
N LEU A 151 6.68 -20.02 -5.69
CA LEU A 151 6.32 -18.64 -6.02
C LEU A 151 5.16 -18.60 -7.02
N GLY A 152 5.14 -19.49 -8.02
CA GLY A 152 4.10 -19.62 -9.03
C GLY A 152 2.70 -19.88 -8.48
N GLN A 153 2.58 -20.67 -7.42
CA GLN A 153 1.29 -20.90 -6.74
C GLN A 153 0.71 -19.62 -6.13
N ASN A 154 1.56 -18.70 -5.69
CA ASN A 154 1.13 -17.37 -5.23
C ASN A 154 1.15 -16.31 -6.32
N ILE A 155 1.92 -16.45 -7.40
CA ILE A 155 1.85 -15.56 -8.57
C ILE A 155 0.46 -15.70 -9.23
N ARG A 156 -0.22 -16.85 -9.14
CA ARG A 156 -1.63 -16.96 -9.54
C ARG A 156 -2.61 -16.23 -8.61
N ASN A 157 -2.28 -16.06 -7.33
CA ASN A 157 -3.12 -15.36 -6.34
C ASN A 157 -2.75 -13.87 -6.14
N ASN A 158 -1.52 -13.48 -6.46
CA ASN A 158 -0.95 -12.13 -6.23
C ASN A 158 -0.47 -11.43 -7.51
N GLN A 159 -0.50 -12.08 -8.68
CA GLN A 159 -0.80 -11.28 -9.87
C GLN A 159 -2.24 -10.84 -9.68
N LYS A 160 -2.43 -9.60 -9.21
CA LYS A 160 -3.48 -8.79 -9.85
C LYS A 160 -3.28 -9.05 -11.33
N ARG A 161 -4.19 -9.80 -11.98
CA ARG A 161 -4.35 -9.65 -13.43
C ARG A 161 -4.28 -8.14 -13.63
N ASN A 162 -3.41 -7.64 -14.50
CA ASN A 162 -3.45 -6.23 -14.86
C ASN A 162 -4.83 -6.01 -15.49
N VAL A 163 -5.83 -5.75 -14.64
CA VAL A 163 -7.22 -5.67 -15.03
C VAL A 163 -7.26 -4.46 -15.92
N ASN A 164 -7.42 -4.68 -17.22
CA ASN A 164 -7.46 -3.56 -18.14
C ASN A 164 -8.85 -2.91 -18.05
N VAL A 165 -8.93 -1.64 -18.40
CA VAL A 165 -10.17 -0.86 -18.54
C VAL A 165 -11.26 -1.63 -19.30
N ASN A 166 -10.89 -2.44 -20.31
CA ASN A 166 -11.83 -3.29 -21.05
C ASN A 166 -12.41 -4.46 -20.24
N ASP A 167 -11.64 -5.06 -19.34
CA ASP A 167 -12.10 -6.18 -18.51
C ASP A 167 -13.08 -5.68 -17.47
N ILE A 168 -12.80 -4.51 -16.87
CA ILE A 168 -13.72 -3.81 -15.96
C ILE A 168 -15.04 -3.51 -16.66
N LEU A 169 -14.98 -2.96 -17.87
CA LEU A 169 -16.18 -2.65 -18.64
C LEU A 169 -17.01 -3.91 -18.92
N LYS A 170 -16.37 -5.03 -19.29
CA LYS A 170 -17.05 -6.31 -19.53
C LYS A 170 -17.72 -6.83 -18.26
N ALA A 171 -17.03 -6.82 -17.12
CA ALA A 171 -17.57 -7.28 -15.85
C ALA A 171 -18.78 -6.45 -15.40
N VAL A 172 -18.68 -5.12 -15.50
CA VAL A 172 -19.82 -4.22 -15.22
C VAL A 172 -20.99 -4.49 -16.17
N CYS A 173 -20.72 -4.68 -17.47
CA CYS A 173 -21.76 -4.99 -18.46
C CYS A 173 -22.47 -6.32 -18.16
N ALA A 174 -21.72 -7.35 -17.80
CA ALA A 174 -22.25 -8.65 -17.43
C ALA A 174 -23.12 -8.57 -16.17
N TYR A 175 -22.61 -7.92 -15.12
CA TYR A 175 -23.33 -7.81 -13.84
C TYR A 175 -24.64 -7.05 -13.94
N TYR A 176 -24.65 -5.91 -14.65
CA TYR A 176 -25.84 -5.07 -14.80
C TYR A 176 -26.71 -5.46 -16.00
N ALA A 177 -26.35 -6.51 -16.75
CA ALA A 177 -27.03 -6.94 -17.97
C ALA A 177 -27.21 -5.81 -19.01
N VAL A 178 -26.16 -5.01 -19.21
CA VAL A 178 -26.12 -3.87 -20.14
C VAL A 178 -25.04 -4.07 -21.19
N LYS A 179 -25.17 -3.44 -22.37
CA LYS A 179 -24.17 -3.56 -23.44
C LYS A 179 -23.12 -2.46 -23.33
N ALA A 180 -21.87 -2.76 -23.69
CA ALA A 180 -20.78 -1.79 -23.69
C ALA A 180 -21.07 -0.49 -24.50
N PRO A 181 -21.72 -0.53 -25.68
CA PRO A 181 -22.14 0.68 -26.39
C PRO A 181 -23.14 1.54 -25.61
N ASP A 182 -23.92 0.96 -24.71
CA ASP A 182 -24.90 1.71 -23.90
C ASP A 182 -24.20 2.49 -22.79
N ILE A 183 -23.17 1.89 -22.19
CA ILE A 183 -22.30 2.56 -21.23
C ILE A 183 -21.50 3.69 -21.90
N LYS A 184 -20.93 3.45 -23.08
CA LYS A 184 -20.17 4.47 -23.83
C LYS A 184 -21.07 5.52 -24.50
N GLY A 185 -22.30 5.19 -24.85
CA GLY A 185 -23.22 6.07 -25.56
C GLY A 185 -23.75 7.24 -24.71
N LYS A 186 -24.36 8.24 -25.36
CA LYS A 186 -24.83 9.49 -24.71
C LYS A 186 -26.15 9.36 -23.94
N ARG A 187 -26.79 8.19 -23.97
CA ARG A 187 -28.11 7.95 -23.35
C ARG A 187 -28.04 8.08 -21.82
N ARG A 188 -28.94 8.90 -21.25
CA ARG A 188 -29.03 9.20 -19.81
C ARG A 188 -30.21 8.51 -19.11
N THR A 189 -30.65 7.36 -19.63
CA THR A 189 -31.71 6.57 -18.99
C THR A 189 -31.27 6.13 -17.59
N LYS A 190 -32.21 6.11 -16.63
CA LYS A 190 -31.96 5.84 -15.21
C LYS A 190 -31.19 4.53 -15.01
N ASP A 191 -31.51 3.51 -15.80
CA ASP A 191 -30.91 2.17 -15.72
C ASP A 191 -29.44 2.13 -16.19
N LEU A 192 -28.95 3.15 -16.91
CA LEU A 192 -27.56 3.26 -17.35
C LEU A 192 -26.71 4.21 -16.48
N VAL A 193 -27.33 4.93 -15.54
CA VAL A 193 -26.61 5.89 -14.69
C VAL A 193 -25.69 5.15 -13.73
N ILE A 194 -26.25 4.24 -12.93
CA ILE A 194 -25.50 3.49 -11.91
C ILE A 194 -24.40 2.61 -12.54
N PRO A 195 -24.67 1.76 -13.56
CA PRO A 195 -23.62 0.92 -14.15
C PRO A 195 -22.46 1.75 -14.71
N ARG A 196 -22.76 2.92 -15.29
CA ARG A 196 -21.74 3.80 -15.86
C ARG A 196 -20.89 4.47 -14.78
N GLN A 197 -21.50 4.91 -13.68
CA GLN A 197 -20.76 5.47 -12.55
C GLN A 197 -19.90 4.41 -11.86
N VAL A 198 -20.40 3.17 -11.73
CA VAL A 198 -19.63 2.02 -11.23
C VAL A 198 -18.44 1.71 -12.13
N ALA A 199 -18.60 1.76 -13.46
CA ALA A 199 -17.46 1.61 -14.39
C ALA A 199 -16.41 2.71 -14.18
N MET A 200 -16.82 3.99 -14.04
CA MET A 200 -15.89 5.10 -13.77
C MET A 200 -15.10 4.88 -12.48
N PHE A 201 -15.80 4.49 -11.40
CA PHE A 201 -15.21 4.23 -10.10
C PHE A 201 -14.21 3.07 -10.14
N LEU A 202 -14.61 1.92 -10.69
CA LEU A 202 -13.74 0.74 -10.75
C LEU A 202 -12.51 0.96 -11.64
N ILE A 203 -12.67 1.63 -12.79
CA ILE A 203 -11.53 1.98 -13.64
C ILE A 203 -10.56 2.87 -12.87
N LYS A 204 -11.07 3.88 -12.15
CA LYS A 204 -10.23 4.79 -11.37
C LYS A 204 -9.53 4.10 -10.21
N GLU A 205 -10.22 3.20 -9.52
CA GLU A 205 -9.71 2.48 -8.35
C GLU A 205 -8.72 1.38 -8.71
N MET A 206 -8.91 0.70 -9.85
CA MET A 206 -8.16 -0.53 -10.17
C MET A 206 -7.03 -0.35 -11.19
N THR A 207 -6.96 0.76 -11.92
CA THR A 207 -6.03 0.89 -13.07
C THR A 207 -5.17 2.16 -13.10
N ASP A 208 -5.21 2.99 -12.05
CA ASP A 208 -4.54 4.30 -11.97
C ASP A 208 -4.83 5.26 -13.15
N THR A 209 -5.81 4.94 -14.00
CA THR A 209 -6.11 5.68 -15.23
C THR A 209 -6.55 7.13 -14.89
N PRO A 210 -5.97 8.16 -15.54
CA PRO A 210 -6.38 9.54 -15.33
C PRO A 210 -7.84 9.81 -15.73
N TYR A 211 -8.52 10.73 -15.04
CA TYR A 211 -9.93 11.03 -15.30
C TYR A 211 -10.24 11.43 -16.75
N MET A 212 -9.35 12.16 -17.42
CA MET A 212 -9.48 12.47 -18.85
C MET A 212 -9.52 11.20 -19.70
N THR A 213 -8.57 10.28 -19.49
CA THR A 213 -8.48 9.03 -20.25
C THR A 213 -9.69 8.13 -20.02
N ILE A 214 -10.24 8.11 -18.80
CA ILE A 214 -11.52 7.43 -18.50
C ILE A 214 -12.66 8.06 -19.30
N GLY A 215 -12.69 9.40 -19.39
CA GLY A 215 -13.65 10.16 -20.17
C GLY A 215 -13.62 9.81 -21.65
N ASP A 216 -12.44 9.76 -22.24
CA ASP A 216 -12.22 9.37 -23.64
C ASP A 216 -12.67 7.94 -23.89
N PHE A 217 -12.27 7.01 -23.03
CA PHE A 217 -12.64 5.59 -23.13
C PHE A 217 -14.15 5.38 -23.06
N LEU A 218 -14.81 6.12 -22.18
CA LEU A 218 -16.26 6.15 -22.03
C LEU A 218 -16.89 7.16 -23.00
N GLY A 219 -16.46 7.24 -24.25
CA GLY A 219 -17.19 7.97 -25.30
C GLY A 219 -17.09 9.49 -25.26
N GLY A 220 -15.93 10.02 -24.84
CA GLY A 220 -15.61 11.46 -24.90
C GLY A 220 -16.34 12.30 -23.86
N ARG A 221 -16.37 11.84 -22.61
CA ARG A 221 -17.00 12.53 -21.48
C ARG A 221 -16.03 13.47 -20.79
N ASP A 222 -16.54 14.60 -20.32
CA ASP A 222 -15.74 15.58 -19.57
C ASP A 222 -15.20 14.97 -18.26
N HIS A 223 -13.94 15.25 -17.95
CA HIS A 223 -13.26 14.76 -16.73
C HIS A 223 -14.00 15.12 -15.43
N THR A 224 -14.70 16.26 -15.38
CA THR A 224 -15.55 16.66 -14.24
C THR A 224 -16.75 15.73 -14.07
N THR A 225 -17.31 15.23 -15.19
CA THR A 225 -18.39 14.23 -15.16
C THR A 225 -17.89 12.90 -14.60
N ILE A 226 -16.65 12.52 -14.94
CA ILE A 226 -16.02 11.31 -14.38
C ILE A 226 -15.82 11.49 -12.89
N MET A 227 -15.24 12.61 -12.45
CA MET A 227 -14.99 12.91 -11.04
C MET A 227 -16.29 12.89 -10.21
N HIS A 228 -17.37 13.50 -10.73
CA HIS A 228 -18.68 13.45 -10.07
C HIS A 228 -19.21 12.00 -9.97
N GLY A 229 -19.07 11.21 -11.03
CA GLY A 229 -19.48 9.80 -11.04
C GLY A 229 -18.74 8.96 -10.02
N VAL A 230 -17.41 9.12 -9.93
CA VAL A 230 -16.56 8.44 -8.95
C VAL A 230 -16.97 8.80 -7.52
N ARG A 231 -17.08 10.10 -7.21
CA ARG A 231 -17.47 10.58 -5.88
C ARG A 231 -18.85 10.08 -5.45
N THR A 232 -19.81 10.05 -6.38
CA THR A 232 -21.17 9.52 -6.10
C THR A 232 -21.09 8.08 -5.61
N ILE A 233 -20.25 7.25 -6.23
CA ILE A 233 -20.08 5.85 -5.86
C ILE A 233 -19.30 5.70 -4.55
N GLU A 234 -18.27 6.50 -4.30
CA GLU A 234 -17.54 6.53 -3.02
C GLU A 234 -18.49 6.81 -1.83
N GLU A 235 -19.39 7.78 -2.00
CA GLU A 235 -20.43 8.10 -1.01
C GLU A 235 -21.44 6.96 -0.81
N HIS A 236 -21.67 6.12 -1.82
CA HIS A 236 -22.52 4.93 -1.68
C HIS A 236 -21.78 3.75 -1.05
N VAL A 237 -20.48 3.59 -1.34
CA VAL A 237 -19.62 2.54 -0.77
C VAL A 237 -19.47 2.74 0.74
N SER A 238 -19.26 3.97 1.19
CA SER A 238 -19.15 4.31 2.63
C SER A 238 -20.41 3.99 3.44
N LYS A 239 -21.58 3.93 2.79
CA LYS A 239 -22.88 3.63 3.43
C LYS A 239 -23.18 2.13 3.49
N ALA A 240 -22.30 1.26 2.98
CA ALA A 240 -22.44 -0.20 2.98
C ALA A 240 -23.81 -0.72 2.46
N GLY A 241 -24.39 -0.03 1.48
CA GLY A 241 -25.70 -0.37 0.91
C GLY A 241 -25.63 -1.30 -0.30
N LYS A 242 -26.74 -1.42 -1.05
CA LYS A 242 -26.84 -2.27 -2.25
C LYS A 242 -25.71 -2.04 -3.27
N ILE A 243 -25.35 -0.78 -3.53
CA ILE A 243 -24.29 -0.43 -4.48
C ILE A 243 -22.91 -0.93 -4.02
N HIS A 244 -22.66 -0.96 -2.70
CA HIS A 244 -21.43 -1.53 -2.16
C HIS A 244 -21.36 -3.04 -2.48
N GLN A 245 -22.45 -3.77 -2.26
CA GLN A 245 -22.52 -5.19 -2.59
C GLN A 245 -22.36 -5.45 -4.08
N ASP A 246 -22.96 -4.60 -4.93
CA ASP A 246 -22.79 -4.70 -6.39
C ASP A 246 -21.31 -4.56 -6.79
N ILE A 247 -20.59 -3.59 -6.21
CA ILE A 247 -19.15 -3.38 -6.46
C ILE A 247 -18.32 -4.58 -6.02
N VAL A 248 -18.63 -5.14 -4.84
CA VAL A 248 -17.95 -6.36 -4.35
C VAL A 248 -18.16 -7.51 -5.33
N ASN A 249 -19.40 -7.73 -5.79
CA ASN A 249 -19.71 -8.81 -6.73
C ASN A 249 -19.00 -8.61 -8.08
N VAL A 250 -18.98 -7.38 -8.62
CA VAL A 250 -18.24 -7.08 -9.86
C VAL A 250 -16.74 -7.32 -9.69
N LYS A 251 -16.16 -6.94 -8.54
CA LYS A 251 -14.74 -7.22 -8.23
C LYS A 251 -14.44 -8.70 -8.14
N LEU A 252 -15.34 -9.51 -7.58
CA LEU A 252 -15.19 -10.98 -7.54
C LEU A 252 -15.12 -11.56 -8.95
N THR A 253 -15.99 -11.13 -9.88
CA THR A 253 -15.93 -11.59 -11.28
C THR A 253 -14.66 -11.17 -12.04
N LEU A 254 -13.92 -10.18 -11.53
CA LEU A 254 -12.64 -9.76 -12.10
C LEU A 254 -11.46 -10.58 -11.53
N ALA A 255 -11.67 -11.28 -10.42
CA ALA A 255 -10.67 -12.10 -9.73
C ALA A 255 -10.66 -13.57 -10.22
N GLU A 256 -11.73 -14.03 -10.87
CA GLU A 256 -11.84 -15.34 -11.54
C GLU A 256 -11.26 -15.30 -12.98
#